data_AF-A0A7Y8S2Y7-F1
#
_entry.id   AF-A0A7Y8S2Y7-F1
#
_cell.length_a   1.000
_cell.length_b   1.000
_cell.length_c   1.000
_cell.angle_alpha   90.00
_cell.angle_beta   90.00
_cell.angle_gamma   90.00
#
_symmetry.space_group_name_H-M   'P 1'
#
loop_
_entity.id
_entity.type
_entity.pdbx_description
1 polymer ?
#
loop_
_entity_poly.entity_id
_entity_poly.type
_entity_poly.pdbx_seq_one_letter_code
_entity_poly.pdbx_strand_id
1 'polypeptide(L)'
;MVARQKESVRLDPEIVSLGRKLAKQDFGSEKKFGLLIENAIKAYHARKVQPVEASSLLSATEQALIDRIEKRVQDMGKQTVERIANLTAKSAFETIYSSIILEQMFDSLFNKSNPKQKREEIRGLAAKRMRGRLDKEGAEQISSLMQENKTLEAKLKQVRDALTHMTEQYEVLQNQHQALKQHHAAEKAAAQKYYNSARQLDQEKAQLARQLRDQQQEKDELQKKLDFLLNSTNPFKNNKKLLEEYEQGRY
;
A
#
# COMPACT_ATOMS: atom_id res chain seq x y z
N MET A 1 21.87 -12.46 26.98
CA MET A 1 21.35 -11.08 26.72
C MET A 1 21.46 -10.82 25.24
N VAL A 2 20.35 -10.64 24.52
CA VAL A 2 20.36 -10.34 23.08
C VAL A 2 20.73 -8.86 22.89
N ALA A 3 21.79 -8.60 22.13
CA ALA A 3 22.23 -7.24 21.83
C ALA A 3 21.15 -6.50 21.03
N ARG A 4 20.64 -5.38 21.55
CA ARG A 4 19.72 -4.50 20.82
C ARG A 4 20.48 -3.89 19.63
N GLN A 5 20.20 -4.36 18.42
CA GLN A 5 20.63 -3.67 17.20
C GLN A 5 19.96 -2.29 17.17
N LYS A 6 20.79 -1.23 17.18
CA LYS A 6 20.31 0.14 16.99
C LYS A 6 20.15 0.38 15.49
N GLU A 7 18.95 0.15 14.98
CA GLU A 7 18.58 0.60 13.63
C GLU A 7 18.18 2.07 13.70
N SER A 8 18.91 2.94 13.01
CA SER A 8 18.56 4.35 12.87
C SER A 8 17.78 4.55 11.57
N VAL A 9 16.50 4.90 11.67
CA VAL A 9 15.66 5.22 10.51
C VAL A 9 15.67 6.74 10.32
N ARG A 10 16.05 7.19 9.12
CA ARG A 10 15.86 8.60 8.73
C ARG A 10 14.41 8.80 8.32
N LEU A 11 13.73 9.69 9.02
CA LEU A 11 12.37 10.11 8.69
C LEU A 11 12.41 11.43 7.93
N ASP A 12 11.46 11.58 7.00
CA ASP A 12 11.27 12.81 6.24
C ASP A 12 10.94 13.98 7.20
N PRO A 13 11.57 15.17 7.04
CA PRO A 13 11.29 16.34 7.88
C PRO A 13 9.81 16.69 8.03
N GLU A 14 9.01 16.52 6.98
CA GLU A 14 7.57 16.81 7.04
C GLU A 14 6.83 15.84 7.97
N ILE A 15 7.18 14.55 7.92
CA ILE A 15 6.62 13.49 8.78
C ILE A 15 7.02 13.72 10.24
N VAL A 16 8.25 14.15 10.49
CA VAL A 16 8.71 14.51 11.84
C VAL A 16 7.93 15.70 12.37
N SER A 17 7.64 16.70 11.53
CA SER A 17 6.85 17.87 11.94
C SER A 17 5.40 17.49 12.28
N LEU A 18 4.79 16.64 11.45
CA LEU A 18 3.43 16.16 11.64
C LEU A 18 3.32 15.31 12.90
N GLY A 19 4.20 14.33 13.07
CA GLY A 19 4.12 13.46 14.23
C GLY A 19 4.54 14.15 15.54
N ARG A 20 5.36 15.22 15.52
CA ARG A 20 5.54 16.05 16.73
C ARG A 20 4.25 16.78 17.11
N LYS A 21 3.50 17.31 16.15
CA LYS A 21 2.18 17.92 16.39
C LYS A 21 1.20 16.90 16.97
N LEU A 22 1.13 15.70 16.39
CA LEU A 22 0.29 14.61 16.89
C LEU A 22 0.72 14.14 18.29
N ALA A 23 2.03 14.04 18.56
CA ALA A 23 2.53 13.67 19.88
C ALA A 23 2.18 14.70 20.96
N LYS A 24 2.16 15.99 20.60
CA LYS A 24 1.68 17.06 21.50
C LYS A 24 0.18 16.94 21.77
N GLN A 25 -0.60 16.59 20.75
CA GLN A 25 -2.05 16.40 20.87
C GLN A 25 -2.41 15.18 21.72
N ASP A 26 -1.80 14.03 21.45
CA ASP A 26 -2.19 12.75 22.05
C ASP A 26 -1.51 12.48 23.40
N PHE A 27 -0.29 12.99 23.61
CA PHE A 27 0.51 12.70 24.80
C PHE A 27 0.96 13.95 25.59
N GLY A 28 0.49 15.13 25.17
CA GLY A 28 0.77 16.42 25.81
C GLY A 28 2.20 16.94 25.61
N SER A 29 3.04 16.26 24.82
CA SER A 29 4.43 16.66 24.63
C SER A 29 5.02 16.17 23.31
N GLU A 30 5.66 17.09 22.57
CA GLU A 30 6.40 16.78 21.34
C GLU A 30 7.58 15.83 21.57
N LYS A 31 8.14 15.80 22.80
CA LYS A 31 9.25 14.92 23.17
C LYS A 31 8.85 13.44 23.20
N LYS A 32 7.56 13.13 23.24
CA LYS A 32 7.03 11.75 23.22
C LYS A 32 6.78 11.21 21.80
N PHE A 33 7.40 11.81 20.78
CA PHE A 33 7.33 11.37 19.39
C PHE A 33 7.68 9.88 19.19
N GLY A 34 8.68 9.36 19.92
CA GLY A 34 9.02 7.93 19.87
C GLY A 34 7.87 7.03 20.35
N LEU A 35 7.14 7.45 21.38
CA LEU A 35 6.00 6.72 21.94
C LEU A 35 4.82 6.68 20.95
N LEU A 36 4.59 7.79 20.24
CA LEU A 36 3.61 7.88 19.17
C LEU A 36 3.94 6.90 18.02
N ILE A 37 5.21 6.85 17.59
CA ILE A 37 5.66 5.91 16.56
C ILE A 37 5.48 4.46 17.02
N GLU A 38 5.86 4.12 18.25
CA GLU A 38 5.67 2.76 18.78
C GLU A 38 4.19 2.35 18.82
N ASN A 39 3.30 3.25 19.23
CA ASN A 39 1.86 2.99 19.20
C ASN A 39 1.31 2.86 17.78
N ALA A 40 1.79 3.66 16.83
CA ALA A 40 1.41 3.53 15.43
C ALA A 40 1.87 2.20 14.84
N ILE A 41 3.09 1.75 15.14
CA ILE A 41 3.63 0.44 14.72
C ILE A 41 2.82 -0.71 15.34
N LYS A 42 2.50 -0.63 16.63
CA LYS A 42 1.66 -1.62 17.32
C LYS A 42 0.25 -1.67 16.73
N ALA A 43 -0.36 -0.51 16.47
CA ALA A 43 -1.67 -0.42 15.83
C ALA A 43 -1.64 -0.96 14.40
N TYR A 44 -0.59 -0.68 13.63
CA TYR A 44 -0.39 -1.21 12.30
C TYR A 44 -0.23 -2.74 12.31
N HIS A 45 0.57 -3.28 13.24
CA HIS A 45 0.72 -4.72 13.41
C HIS A 45 -0.57 -5.41 13.86
N ALA A 46 -1.30 -4.82 14.81
CA ALA A 46 -2.61 -5.33 15.23
C ALA A 46 -3.61 -5.35 14.06
N ARG A 47 -3.65 -4.28 13.25
CA ARG A 47 -4.52 -4.18 12.07
C ARG A 47 -4.11 -5.09 10.92
N LYS A 48 -2.82 -5.43 10.80
CA LYS A 48 -2.35 -6.43 9.82
C LYS A 48 -2.84 -7.85 10.13
N VAL A 49 -3.18 -8.12 11.39
CA VAL A 49 -3.71 -9.41 11.86
C VAL A 49 -5.24 -9.50 11.70
N GLN A 50 -5.96 -8.36 11.62
CA GLN A 50 -7.42 -8.30 11.43
C GLN A 50 -7.82 -7.44 10.22
N PRO A 51 -7.77 -7.99 8.99
CA PRO A 51 -8.10 -7.26 7.76
C PRO A 51 -9.58 -6.78 7.69
N VAL A 52 -10.48 -7.39 8.46
CA VAL A 52 -11.92 -7.06 8.47
C VAL A 52 -12.18 -5.70 9.13
N GLU A 53 -11.46 -5.38 10.22
CA GLU A 53 -11.65 -4.11 10.95
C GLU A 53 -11.07 -2.91 10.20
N ALA A 54 -9.98 -3.11 9.44
CA ALA A 54 -9.43 -2.05 8.59
C ALA A 54 -10.38 -1.70 7.43
N SER A 55 -11.01 -2.70 6.83
CA SER A 55 -12.04 -2.51 5.80
C SER A 55 -13.29 -1.83 6.38
N SER A 56 -13.75 -2.23 7.57
CA SER A 56 -14.89 -1.59 8.22
C SER A 56 -14.60 -0.14 8.62
N LEU A 57 -13.38 0.15 9.09
CA LEU A 57 -12.95 1.52 9.39
C LEU A 57 -12.88 2.37 8.12
N LEU A 58 -12.32 1.85 7.03
CA LEU A 58 -12.29 2.55 5.74
C LEU A 58 -13.70 2.84 5.23
N SER A 59 -14.58 1.84 5.23
CA SER A 59 -15.98 1.98 4.82
C SER A 59 -16.73 2.99 5.70
N ALA A 60 -16.52 2.95 7.02
CA ALA A 60 -17.10 3.94 7.94
C ALA A 60 -16.56 5.36 7.68
N THR A 61 -15.26 5.51 7.39
CA THR A 61 -14.67 6.81 7.05
C THR A 61 -15.14 7.32 5.69
N GLU A 62 -15.36 6.43 4.72
CA GLU A 62 -15.87 6.77 3.40
C GLU A 62 -17.33 7.23 3.50
N GLN A 63 -18.17 6.51 4.24
CA GLN A 63 -19.54 6.94 4.50
C GLN A 63 -19.59 8.29 5.24
N ALA A 64 -18.75 8.48 6.25
CA ALA A 64 -18.67 9.76 6.97
C ALA A 64 -18.20 10.93 6.08
N LEU A 65 -17.39 10.66 5.04
CA LEU A 65 -17.00 11.65 4.04
C LEU A 65 -18.16 11.94 3.08
N ILE A 66 -18.86 10.91 2.60
CA ILE A 66 -20.04 11.04 1.74
C ILE A 66 -21.12 11.86 2.46
N ASP A 67 -21.49 11.49 3.69
CA ASP A 67 -22.50 12.21 4.48
C ASP A 67 -22.12 13.70 4.67
N ARG A 68 -20.83 13.98 4.85
CA ARG A 68 -20.32 15.34 5.01
C ARG A 68 -20.37 16.14 3.70
N ILE A 69 -20.10 15.48 2.57
CA ILE A 69 -20.23 16.08 1.24
C ILE A 69 -21.70 16.36 0.94
N GLU A 70 -22.59 15.39 1.16
CA GLU A 70 -24.03 15.55 0.95
C GLU A 70 -24.60 16.69 1.80
N LYS A 71 -24.25 16.74 3.08
CA LYS A 71 -24.66 17.83 3.97
C LYS A 71 -24.16 19.18 3.46
N ARG A 72 -22.90 19.27 3.02
CA ARG A 72 -22.35 20.52 2.47
C ARG A 72 -23.03 20.95 1.18
N VAL A 73 -23.38 20.00 0.30
CA VAL A 73 -24.15 20.26 -0.93
C VAL A 73 -25.56 20.74 -0.59
N GLN A 74 -26.23 20.12 0.38
CA GLN A 74 -27.54 20.55 0.85
C GLN A 74 -27.50 21.95 1.47
N ASP A 75 -26.51 22.23 2.31
CA ASP A 75 -26.33 23.54 2.96
C ASP A 75 -26.03 24.63 1.93
N MET A 76 -25.15 24.35 0.95
CA MET A 76 -24.91 25.25 -0.19
C MET A 76 -26.17 25.47 -1.03
N GLY A 77 -26.95 24.41 -1.27
CA GLY A 77 -28.21 24.49 -1.98
C GLY A 77 -29.21 25.39 -1.26
N LYS A 78 -29.40 25.19 0.06
CA LYS A 78 -30.26 26.04 0.91
C LYS A 78 -29.82 27.50 0.89
N GLN A 79 -28.53 27.77 1.11
CA GLN A 79 -28.00 29.14 1.08
C GLN A 79 -28.22 29.81 -0.28
N THR A 80 -28.08 29.06 -1.39
CA THR A 80 -28.32 29.58 -2.73
C THR A 80 -29.79 29.92 -2.95
N VAL A 81 -30.70 29.03 -2.53
CA VAL A 81 -32.16 29.28 -2.61
C VAL A 81 -32.57 30.46 -1.73
N GLU A 82 -32.08 30.54 -0.49
CA GLU A 82 -32.33 31.66 0.42
C GLU A 82 -31.81 32.99 -0.15
N ARG A 83 -30.63 32.97 -0.77
CA ARG A 83 -30.06 34.15 -1.43
C ARG A 83 -30.93 34.59 -2.62
N ILE A 84 -31.35 33.67 -3.48
CA ILE A 84 -32.25 33.97 -4.61
C ILE A 84 -33.58 34.52 -4.10
N ALA A 85 -34.16 33.89 -3.07
CA ALA A 85 -35.40 34.35 -2.45
C ALA A 85 -35.26 35.76 -1.85
N ASN A 86 -34.18 36.03 -1.11
CA ASN A 86 -33.89 37.35 -0.55
C ASN A 86 -33.64 38.42 -1.63
N LEU A 87 -32.93 38.08 -2.71
CA LEU A 87 -32.73 38.98 -3.84
C LEU A 87 -34.07 39.30 -4.53
N THR A 88 -34.91 38.28 -4.72
CA THR A 88 -36.24 38.43 -5.32
C THR A 88 -37.14 39.30 -4.43
N ALA A 89 -37.13 39.08 -3.12
CA ALA A 89 -37.88 39.86 -2.15
C ALA A 89 -37.41 41.31 -2.07
N LYS A 90 -36.10 41.56 -1.99
CA LYS A 90 -35.53 42.93 -2.03
C LYS A 90 -35.85 43.63 -3.34
N SER A 91 -35.74 42.92 -4.46
CA SER A 91 -36.06 43.46 -5.78
C SER A 91 -37.54 43.82 -5.91
N ALA A 92 -38.45 42.94 -5.45
CA ALA A 92 -39.88 43.21 -5.43
C ALA A 92 -40.20 44.40 -4.52
N PHE A 93 -39.60 44.47 -3.34
CA PHE A 93 -39.74 45.58 -2.41
C PHE A 93 -39.28 46.92 -3.02
N GLU A 94 -38.06 46.98 -3.57
CA GLU A 94 -37.54 48.21 -4.20
C GLU A 94 -38.42 48.66 -5.38
N THR A 95 -38.95 47.71 -6.13
CA THR A 95 -39.84 47.98 -7.28
C THR A 95 -41.18 48.55 -6.82
N ILE A 96 -41.81 47.93 -5.81
CA ILE A 96 -43.08 48.40 -5.23
C ILE A 96 -42.88 49.77 -4.58
N TYR A 97 -41.82 49.93 -3.78
CA TYR A 97 -41.49 51.19 -3.11
C TYR A 97 -41.25 52.32 -4.12
N SER A 98 -40.47 52.06 -5.17
CA SER A 98 -40.24 53.04 -6.23
C SER A 98 -41.54 53.39 -6.97
N SER A 99 -42.40 52.41 -7.23
CA SER A 99 -43.71 52.64 -7.85
C SER A 99 -44.61 53.51 -6.98
N ILE A 100 -44.67 53.25 -5.67
CA ILE A 100 -45.50 54.02 -4.73
C ILE A 100 -45.01 55.46 -4.59
N ILE A 101 -43.70 55.68 -4.43
CA ILE A 101 -43.12 57.04 -4.36
C ILE A 101 -43.41 57.81 -5.63
N LEU A 102 -43.27 57.16 -6.79
CA LEU A 102 -43.57 57.80 -8.07
C LEU A 102 -45.07 58.09 -8.22
N GLU A 103 -45.97 57.20 -7.79
CA GLU A 103 -47.41 57.49 -7.75
C GLU A 103 -47.73 58.69 -6.86
N GLN A 104 -47.17 58.76 -5.64
CA GLN A 104 -47.36 59.90 -4.74
C GLN A 104 -46.81 61.20 -5.32
N MET A 105 -45.61 61.16 -5.94
CA MET A 105 -45.05 62.33 -6.61
C MET A 105 -45.93 62.79 -7.78
N PHE A 106 -46.45 61.87 -8.60
CA PHE A 106 -47.26 62.22 -9.77
C PHE A 106 -48.66 62.71 -9.43
N ASP A 107 -49.33 62.11 -8.43
CA ASP A 107 -50.64 62.56 -7.97
C ASP A 107 -50.54 63.96 -7.32
N SER A 108 -49.38 64.31 -6.73
CA SER A 108 -49.13 65.67 -6.20
C SER A 108 -48.80 66.71 -7.29
N LEU A 109 -48.21 66.31 -8.42
CA LEU A 109 -47.68 67.22 -9.45
C LEU A 109 -48.58 67.37 -10.68
N PHE A 110 -49.46 66.41 -10.98
CA PHE A 110 -50.24 66.39 -12.22
C PHE A 110 -51.72 66.07 -12.01
N ASN A 111 -52.49 67.03 -11.50
CA ASN A 111 -53.96 66.98 -11.57
C ASN A 111 -54.53 67.15 -13.00
N LYS A 112 -53.70 67.33 -14.05
CA LYS A 112 -54.15 67.75 -15.40
C LYS A 112 -53.50 67.06 -16.62
N SER A 113 -52.62 66.07 -16.48
CA SER A 113 -52.03 65.37 -17.66
C SER A 113 -52.14 63.86 -17.55
N ASN A 114 -52.48 63.19 -18.67
CA ASN A 114 -52.72 61.75 -18.86
C ASN A 114 -51.84 60.83 -17.96
N PRO A 115 -52.27 60.51 -16.73
CA PRO A 115 -51.43 59.85 -15.73
C PRO A 115 -51.13 58.38 -16.10
N LYS A 116 -52.06 57.75 -16.83
CA LYS A 116 -51.98 56.34 -17.23
C LYS A 116 -50.79 56.04 -18.15
N GLN A 117 -50.51 56.87 -19.15
CA GLN A 117 -49.41 56.62 -20.09
C GLN A 117 -48.03 56.73 -19.41
N LYS A 118 -47.84 57.75 -18.56
CA LYS A 118 -46.58 57.89 -17.80
C LYS A 118 -46.40 56.77 -16.77
N ARG A 119 -47.48 56.27 -16.15
CA ARG A 119 -47.43 55.09 -15.27
C ARG A 119 -46.92 53.85 -16.01
N GLU A 120 -47.38 53.63 -17.24
CA GLU A 120 -46.98 52.47 -18.05
C GLU A 120 -45.49 52.52 -18.45
N GLU A 121 -44.99 53.69 -18.87
CA GLU A 121 -43.56 53.88 -19.19
C GLU A 121 -42.64 53.61 -18.00
N ILE A 122 -43.01 54.10 -16.82
CA ILE A 122 -42.22 53.94 -15.60
C ILE A 122 -42.21 52.48 -15.13
N ARG A 123 -43.36 51.79 -15.19
CA ARG A 123 -43.42 50.33 -14.94
C ARG A 123 -42.53 49.57 -15.92
N GLY A 124 -42.55 49.94 -17.19
CA GLY A 124 -41.66 49.36 -18.20
C GLY A 124 -40.17 49.59 -17.90
N LEU A 125 -39.80 50.77 -17.40
CA LEU A 125 -38.42 51.12 -17.08
C LEU A 125 -37.92 50.40 -15.82
N ALA A 126 -38.77 50.27 -14.80
CA ALA A 126 -38.48 49.50 -13.60
C ALA A 126 -38.33 48.00 -13.92
N ALA A 127 -39.24 47.44 -14.72
CA ALA A 127 -39.16 46.05 -15.18
C ALA A 127 -37.88 45.77 -15.99
N LYS A 128 -37.47 46.70 -16.88
CA LYS A 128 -36.19 46.60 -17.61
C LYS A 128 -34.98 46.62 -16.68
N ARG A 129 -34.96 47.50 -15.67
CA ARG A 129 -33.87 47.56 -14.68
C ARG A 129 -33.81 46.28 -13.84
N MET A 130 -34.96 45.72 -13.48
CA MET A 130 -35.07 44.46 -12.73
C MET A 130 -34.52 43.29 -13.55
N ARG A 131 -34.93 43.19 -14.82
CA ARG A 131 -34.45 42.16 -15.75
C ARG A 131 -32.95 42.24 -15.96
N GLY A 132 -32.41 43.45 -16.19
CA GLY A 132 -30.97 43.65 -16.40
C GLY A 132 -30.08 43.34 -15.17
N ARG A 133 -30.59 43.52 -13.94
CA ARG A 133 -29.87 43.12 -12.72
C ARG A 133 -29.88 41.60 -12.51
N LEU A 134 -31.04 40.96 -12.70
CA LEU A 134 -31.17 39.49 -12.61
C LEU A 134 -30.32 38.78 -13.67
N ASP A 135 -30.31 39.29 -14.91
CA ASP A 135 -29.52 38.72 -15.99
C ASP A 135 -28.00 38.85 -15.74
N LYS A 136 -27.53 39.96 -15.16
CA LYS A 136 -26.10 40.15 -14.85
C LYS A 136 -25.63 39.27 -13.70
N GLU A 137 -26.32 39.30 -12.56
CA GLU A 137 -25.92 38.51 -11.39
C GLU A 137 -26.07 37.00 -11.64
N GLY A 138 -27.12 36.59 -12.37
CA GLY A 138 -27.31 35.19 -12.78
C GLY A 138 -26.26 34.73 -13.79
N ALA A 139 -25.95 35.52 -14.81
CA ALA A 139 -24.98 35.13 -15.84
C ALA A 139 -23.54 35.04 -15.30
N GLU A 140 -23.12 35.94 -14.41
CA GLU A 140 -21.78 35.90 -13.82
C GLU A 140 -21.60 34.66 -12.93
N GLN A 141 -22.62 34.31 -12.13
CA GLN A 141 -22.56 33.16 -11.23
C GLN A 141 -22.67 31.83 -11.98
N ILE A 142 -23.52 31.76 -13.02
CA ILE A 142 -23.61 30.58 -13.92
C ILE A 142 -22.30 30.39 -14.69
N SER A 143 -21.69 31.47 -15.19
CA SER A 143 -20.41 31.42 -15.91
C SER A 143 -19.29 30.87 -15.01
N SER A 144 -19.21 31.35 -13.77
CA SER A 144 -18.24 30.86 -12.78
C SER A 144 -18.44 29.37 -12.47
N LEU A 145 -19.68 28.93 -12.23
CA LEU A 145 -20.00 27.52 -11.97
C LEU A 145 -19.75 26.63 -13.19
N MET A 146 -20.02 27.10 -14.41
CA MET A 146 -19.71 26.38 -15.64
C MET A 146 -18.19 26.22 -15.83
N GLN A 147 -17.41 27.24 -15.49
CA GLN A 147 -15.95 27.17 -15.57
C GLN A 147 -15.39 26.21 -14.53
N GLU A 148 -15.93 26.22 -13.31
CA GLU A 148 -15.57 25.27 -12.25
C GLU A 148 -15.93 23.83 -12.65
N ASN A 149 -17.12 23.58 -13.19
CA ASN A 149 -17.51 22.26 -13.70
C ASN A 149 -16.57 21.75 -14.81
N LYS A 150 -16.19 22.59 -15.77
CA LYS A 150 -15.22 22.21 -16.81
C LYS A 150 -13.86 21.82 -16.20
N THR A 151 -13.41 22.53 -15.17
CA THR A 151 -12.15 22.17 -14.49
C THR A 151 -12.26 20.87 -13.70
N LEU A 152 -13.41 20.59 -13.09
CA LEU A 152 -13.67 19.34 -12.38
C LEU A 152 -13.77 18.15 -13.34
N GLU A 153 -14.41 18.31 -14.49
CA GLU A 153 -14.47 17.30 -15.55
C GLU A 153 -13.07 16.94 -16.08
N ALA A 154 -12.21 17.95 -16.30
CA ALA A 154 -10.84 17.73 -16.73
C ALA A 154 -10.02 16.95 -15.68
N LYS A 155 -10.17 17.30 -14.39
CA LYS A 155 -9.53 16.56 -13.28
C LYS A 155 -10.04 15.13 -13.16
N LEU A 156 -11.35 14.92 -13.29
CA LEU A 156 -11.96 13.58 -13.29
C LEU A 156 -11.38 12.71 -14.40
N LYS A 157 -11.19 13.27 -15.60
CA LYS A 157 -10.56 12.56 -16.72
C LYS A 157 -9.12 12.17 -16.39
N GLN A 158 -8.31 13.10 -15.88
CA GLN A 158 -6.92 12.81 -15.49
C GLN A 158 -6.83 11.70 -14.43
N VAL A 159 -7.72 11.72 -13.43
CA VAL A 159 -7.75 10.68 -12.38
C VAL A 159 -8.13 9.33 -12.97
N ARG A 160 -9.09 9.28 -13.91
CA ARG A 160 -9.46 8.03 -14.60
C ARG A 160 -8.30 7.49 -15.42
N ASP A 161 -7.62 8.34 -16.18
CA ASP A 161 -6.48 7.95 -17.02
C ASP A 161 -5.31 7.45 -16.15
N ALA A 162 -5.08 8.08 -15.00
CA ALA A 162 -4.07 7.62 -14.03
C ALA A 162 -4.46 6.27 -13.41
N LEU A 163 -5.75 6.07 -13.10
CA LEU A 163 -6.24 4.82 -12.53
C LEU A 163 -6.10 3.66 -13.53
N THR A 164 -6.44 3.87 -14.80
CA THR A 164 -6.24 2.87 -15.86
C THR A 164 -4.77 2.51 -16.05
N HIS A 165 -3.89 3.52 -16.03
CA HIS A 165 -2.45 3.26 -16.14
C HIS A 165 -1.92 2.45 -14.93
N MET A 166 -2.37 2.77 -13.71
CA MET A 166 -1.95 2.05 -12.51
C MET A 166 -2.47 0.61 -12.49
N THR A 167 -3.68 0.36 -12.99
CA THR A 167 -4.21 -1.01 -13.12
C THR A 167 -3.41 -1.85 -14.11
N GLU A 168 -3.04 -1.29 -15.27
CA GLU A 168 -2.20 -1.98 -16.25
C GLU A 168 -0.81 -2.32 -15.67
N GLN A 169 -0.18 -1.37 -14.97
CA GLN A 169 1.10 -1.63 -14.29
C GLN A 169 0.98 -2.71 -13.23
N TYR A 170 -0.11 -2.74 -12.47
CA TYR A 170 -0.34 -3.73 -11.44
C TYR A 170 -0.51 -5.13 -12.02
N GLU A 171 -1.24 -5.29 -13.13
CA GLU A 171 -1.37 -6.58 -13.83
C GLU A 171 -0.01 -7.10 -14.34
N VAL A 172 0.80 -6.23 -14.94
CA VAL A 172 2.16 -6.60 -15.37
C VAL A 172 3.01 -7.06 -14.19
N LEU A 173 2.98 -6.33 -13.08
CA LEU A 173 3.76 -6.66 -11.89
C LEU A 173 3.27 -7.96 -11.23
N GLN A 174 1.96 -8.19 -11.23
CA GLN A 174 1.36 -9.42 -10.71
C GLN A 174 1.79 -10.64 -11.52
N ASN A 175 1.80 -10.52 -12.86
CA ASN A 175 2.28 -11.58 -13.74
C ASN A 175 3.77 -11.88 -13.53
N GLN A 176 4.60 -10.83 -13.40
CA GLN A 176 6.03 -10.99 -13.09
C GLN A 176 6.24 -11.67 -11.73
N HIS A 177 5.47 -11.29 -10.71
CA HIS A 177 5.55 -11.88 -9.38
C HIS A 177 5.16 -13.37 -9.40
N GLN A 178 4.12 -13.75 -10.15
CA GLN A 178 3.74 -15.15 -10.31
C GLN A 178 4.83 -15.96 -11.03
N ALA A 179 5.41 -15.42 -12.11
CA ALA A 179 6.52 -16.07 -12.82
C ALA A 179 7.74 -16.27 -11.90
N LEU A 180 8.11 -15.25 -11.11
CA LEU A 180 9.21 -15.33 -10.17
C LEU A 180 8.96 -16.40 -9.09
N LYS A 181 7.73 -16.48 -8.59
CA LYS A 181 7.33 -17.49 -7.59
C LYS A 181 7.43 -18.92 -8.15
N GLN A 182 7.03 -19.12 -9.41
CA GLN A 182 7.18 -20.41 -10.09
C GLN A 182 8.65 -20.77 -10.29
N HIS A 183 9.48 -19.80 -10.73
CA HIS A 183 10.93 -20.00 -10.90
C HIS A 183 11.60 -20.41 -9.58
N HIS A 184 11.33 -19.66 -8.49
CA HIS A 184 11.88 -19.96 -7.18
C HIS A 184 11.42 -21.33 -6.65
N ALA A 185 10.18 -21.74 -6.91
CA ALA A 185 9.69 -23.07 -6.56
C ALA A 185 10.43 -24.17 -7.33
N ALA A 186 10.70 -23.96 -8.62
CA ALA A 186 11.46 -24.88 -9.46
C ALA A 186 12.92 -25.00 -9.01
N GLU A 187 13.59 -23.89 -8.71
CA GLU A 187 14.95 -23.87 -8.17
C GLU A 187 15.05 -24.59 -6.83
N LYS A 188 14.10 -24.34 -5.92
CA LYS A 188 14.04 -25.04 -4.63
C LYS A 188 13.88 -26.56 -4.82
N ALA A 189 13.02 -26.99 -5.75
CA ALA A 189 12.84 -28.40 -6.06
C ALA A 189 14.12 -29.02 -6.67
N ALA A 190 14.81 -28.29 -7.55
CA ALA A 190 16.08 -28.73 -8.13
C ALA A 190 17.18 -28.85 -7.07
N ALA A 191 17.34 -27.85 -6.21
CA ALA A 191 18.30 -27.87 -5.10
C ALA A 191 18.04 -29.06 -4.16
N GLN A 192 16.78 -29.36 -3.87
CA GLN A 192 16.41 -30.49 -3.03
C GLN A 192 16.72 -31.84 -3.70
N LYS A 193 16.57 -31.96 -5.01
CA LYS A 193 17.01 -33.13 -5.77
C LYS A 193 18.53 -33.32 -5.66
N TYR A 194 19.31 -32.27 -5.90
CA TYR A 194 20.78 -32.33 -5.79
C TYR A 194 21.23 -32.72 -4.38
N TYR A 195 20.62 -32.14 -3.35
CA TYR A 195 20.93 -32.49 -1.96
C TYR A 195 20.63 -33.96 -1.65
N ASN A 196 19.49 -34.47 -2.12
CA ASN A 196 19.14 -35.88 -1.93
C ASN A 196 20.10 -36.82 -2.67
N SER A 197 20.46 -36.50 -3.91
CA SER A 197 21.44 -37.29 -4.68
C SER A 197 22.83 -37.26 -4.06
N ALA A 198 23.30 -36.11 -3.56
CA ALA A 198 24.58 -36.02 -2.85
C ALA A 198 24.57 -36.90 -1.60
N ARG A 199 23.47 -36.91 -0.84
CA ARG A 199 23.31 -37.76 0.34
C ARG A 199 23.32 -39.25 0.00
N GLN A 200 22.73 -39.65 -1.13
CA GLN A 200 22.78 -41.03 -1.61
C GLN A 200 24.21 -41.43 -1.97
N LEU A 201 24.93 -40.59 -2.71
CA LEU A 201 26.33 -40.82 -3.07
C LEU A 201 27.24 -40.94 -1.84
N ASP A 202 27.03 -40.11 -0.81
CA ASP A 202 27.78 -40.22 0.44
C ASP A 202 27.53 -41.55 1.17
N GLN A 203 26.28 -42.04 1.14
CA GLN A 203 25.94 -43.35 1.71
C GLN A 203 26.60 -44.49 0.93
N GLU A 204 26.55 -44.46 -0.40
CA GLU A 204 27.22 -45.44 -1.27
C GLU A 204 28.74 -45.44 -1.05
N LYS A 205 29.36 -44.26 -1.00
CA LYS A 205 30.79 -44.10 -0.71
C LYS A 205 31.16 -44.68 0.66
N ALA A 206 30.33 -44.45 1.67
CA ALA A 206 30.54 -45.02 3.01
C ALA A 206 30.41 -46.55 3.02
N GLN A 207 29.49 -47.13 2.24
CA GLN A 207 29.35 -48.58 2.10
C GLN A 207 30.54 -49.20 1.37
N LEU A 208 30.95 -48.63 0.24
CA LEU A 208 32.14 -49.07 -0.50
C LEU A 208 33.40 -48.99 0.35
N ALA A 209 33.57 -47.92 1.14
CA ALA A 209 34.71 -47.78 2.05
C ALA A 209 34.70 -48.77 3.24
N ARG A 210 33.55 -49.37 3.57
CA ARG A 210 33.45 -50.49 4.52
C ARG A 210 33.84 -51.79 3.83
N GLN A 211 33.24 -52.09 2.69
CA GLN A 211 33.56 -53.29 1.91
C GLN A 211 35.06 -53.39 1.57
N LEU A 212 35.69 -52.26 1.21
CA LEU A 212 37.11 -52.23 0.88
C LEU A 212 37.98 -52.52 2.11
N ARG A 213 37.58 -52.06 3.31
CA ARG A 213 38.24 -52.40 4.58
C ARG A 213 38.09 -53.88 4.92
N ASP A 214 36.88 -54.43 4.77
CA ASP A 214 36.59 -55.83 5.07
C ASP A 214 37.40 -56.75 4.14
N GLN A 215 37.45 -56.45 2.83
CA GLN A 215 38.29 -57.17 1.87
C GLN A 215 39.78 -57.09 2.18
N GLN A 216 40.24 -55.95 2.70
CA GLN A 216 41.64 -55.76 3.04
C GLN A 216 42.03 -56.56 4.29
N GLN A 217 41.13 -56.64 5.27
CA GLN A 217 41.27 -57.53 6.43
C GLN A 217 41.30 -59.00 6.00
N GLU A 218 40.38 -59.42 5.12
CA GLU A 218 40.34 -60.80 4.61
C GLU A 218 41.63 -61.15 3.84
N LYS A 219 42.13 -60.23 3.01
CA LYS A 219 43.42 -60.39 2.31
C LYS A 219 44.58 -60.56 3.31
N ASP A 220 44.64 -59.73 4.34
CA ASP A 220 45.68 -59.82 5.37
C ASP A 220 45.60 -61.13 6.16
N GLU A 221 44.40 -61.63 6.44
CA GLU A 221 44.18 -62.94 7.06
C GLU A 221 44.63 -64.10 6.17
N LEU A 222 44.27 -64.05 4.88
CA LEU A 222 44.71 -65.04 3.90
C LEU A 222 46.24 -65.02 3.73
N GLN A 223 46.86 -63.84 3.73
CA GLN A 223 48.32 -63.72 3.68
C GLN A 223 48.97 -64.35 4.92
N LYS A 224 48.45 -64.08 6.12
CA LYS A 224 48.92 -64.73 7.35
C LYS A 224 48.78 -66.26 7.30
N LYS A 225 47.67 -66.77 6.76
CA LYS A 225 47.46 -68.22 6.56
C LYS A 225 48.48 -68.79 5.57
N LEU A 226 48.74 -68.08 4.46
CA LEU A 226 49.73 -68.48 3.46
C LEU A 226 51.14 -68.52 4.07
N ASP A 227 51.54 -67.48 4.79
CA ASP A 227 52.84 -67.41 5.46
C ASP A 227 53.00 -68.51 6.51
N PHE A 228 51.93 -68.83 7.26
CA PHE A 228 51.92 -69.97 8.18
C PHE A 228 52.13 -71.29 7.44
N LEU A 229 51.38 -71.52 6.36
CA LEU A 229 51.49 -72.75 5.55
C LEU A 229 52.87 -72.89 4.92
N LEU A 230 53.43 -71.82 4.35
CA LEU A 230 54.79 -71.79 3.79
C LEU A 230 55.84 -72.08 4.86
N ASN A 231 55.68 -71.58 6.08
CA ASN A 231 56.59 -71.89 7.17
C ASN A 231 56.44 -73.34 7.68
N SER A 232 55.22 -73.90 7.69
CA SER A 232 54.99 -75.28 8.12
C SER A 232 55.35 -76.34 7.06
N THR A 233 55.30 -75.99 5.78
CA THR A 233 55.62 -76.90 4.67
C THR A 233 57.09 -76.84 4.25
N ASN A 234 57.91 -75.98 4.85
CA ASN A 234 59.33 -75.83 4.51
C ASN A 234 60.15 -76.95 5.19
N PRO A 235 60.48 -78.07 4.50
CA PRO A 235 61.14 -79.21 5.12
C PRO A 235 62.60 -78.89 5.50
N PHE A 236 63.13 -77.79 4.97
CA PHE A 236 64.52 -77.38 5.14
C PHE A 236 64.77 -76.53 6.40
N LYS A 237 63.73 -75.97 7.05
CA LYS A 237 63.91 -75.29 8.35
C LYS A 237 64.05 -76.28 9.50
N ASN A 238 63.31 -77.39 9.49
CA ASN A 238 63.44 -78.44 10.51
C ASN A 238 64.74 -79.25 10.38
N ASN A 239 65.34 -79.32 9.20
CA ASN A 239 66.62 -80.01 9.00
C ASN A 239 67.85 -79.17 9.38
N LYS A 240 67.72 -77.85 9.59
CA LYS A 240 68.87 -77.01 9.94
C LYS A 240 69.36 -77.28 11.38
N LYS A 241 68.44 -77.53 12.32
CA LYS A 241 68.78 -77.98 13.68
C LYS A 241 69.35 -79.40 13.70
N LEU A 242 68.82 -80.31 12.87
CA LEU A 242 69.34 -81.68 12.77
C LEU A 242 70.76 -81.72 12.15
N LEU A 243 71.06 -80.83 11.20
CA LEU A 243 72.40 -80.67 10.63
C LEU A 243 73.37 -80.03 11.63
N GLU A 244 72.95 -79.02 12.39
CA GLU A 244 73.77 -78.42 13.47
C GLU A 244 74.04 -79.41 14.62
N GLU A 245 73.09 -80.30 14.95
CA GLU A 245 73.31 -81.38 15.94
C GLU A 245 74.25 -82.48 15.42
N TYR A 246 74.26 -82.75 14.10
CA TYR A 246 75.20 -83.69 13.48
C TYR A 246 76.63 -83.11 13.37
N GLU A 247 76.78 -81.83 13.05
CA GLU A 247 78.09 -81.15 12.99
C GLU A 247 78.73 -80.95 14.38
N GLN A 248 77.93 -80.94 15.45
CA GLN A 248 78.41 -80.82 16.84
C GLN A 248 78.75 -82.16 17.53
N GLY A 249 78.69 -83.28 16.80
CA GLY A 249 79.21 -84.56 17.30
C GLY A 249 78.49 -85.12 18.52
N ARG A 250 77.17 -84.94 18.62
CA ARG A 250 76.34 -85.64 19.62
C ARG A 250 75.69 -86.88 19.01
N TYR A 251 76.53 -87.87 18.69
CA TYR A 251 76.20 -89.29 18.71
C TYR A 251 77.42 -90.06 19.25
#